data_AF-V9DCF4-F1
#
_entry.id   AF-V9DCF4-F1
#
_cell.length_a   1.000
_cell.length_b   1.000
_cell.length_c   1.000
_cell.angle_alpha   90.00
_cell.angle_beta   90.00
_cell.angle_gamma   90.00
#
_symmetry.space_group_name_H-M   'P 1'
#
loop_
_entity.id
_entity.type
_entity.pdbx_description
1 polymer ?
#
loop_
_entity_poly.entity_id
_entity_poly.type
_entity_poly.pdbx_seq_one_letter_code
_entity_poly.pdbx_strand_id
1 'polypeptide(L)'
;MIYLLMLAGGGDTTLTHNINLPTTLLFTLRAHYDWMNQNYPASRTAVDKTVIDAVAWDDWVFNESKCRTAMLYFMFGLFFDIEFGLPCDRELDYHPVDVNLPAPKPLWEARDDLSWRAEYDIACHPRDPDLKYGDLLQLNQQDVGAEDENAEEIQRLVRRVEKWHEEMDDFGMLVTFCSTIIGQ
;
A
#
# COMPACT_ATOMS: atom_id res chain seq x y z
N MET A 1 -18.12 1.30 -1.52
CA MET A 1 -16.99 0.35 -1.34
C MET A 1 -17.04 -0.33 0.02
N ILE A 2 -17.05 0.42 1.13
CA ILE A 2 -17.19 -0.10 2.50
C ILE A 2 -18.42 -1.03 2.67
N TYR A 3 -19.55 -0.74 2.01
CA TYR A 3 -20.74 -1.62 2.03
C TYR A 3 -20.51 -2.99 1.37
N LEU A 4 -19.76 -3.06 0.27
CA LEU A 4 -19.45 -4.32 -0.42
C LEU A 4 -18.42 -5.14 0.37
N LEU A 5 -17.45 -4.47 1.00
CA LEU A 5 -16.49 -5.11 1.92
C LEU A 5 -17.17 -5.59 3.21
N MET A 6 -18.15 -4.85 3.74
CA MET A 6 -18.97 -5.28 4.88
C MET A 6 -19.86 -6.48 4.53
N LEU A 7 -20.43 -6.53 3.33
CA LEU A 7 -21.18 -7.70 2.86
C LEU A 7 -20.27 -8.94 2.73
N ALA A 8 -19.03 -8.76 2.28
CA ALA A 8 -18.05 -9.85 2.19
C ALA A 8 -17.56 -10.33 3.57
N GLY A 9 -17.38 -9.42 4.53
CA GLY A 9 -16.93 -9.73 5.89
C GLY A 9 -18.03 -10.27 6.83
N GLY A 10 -19.31 -10.09 6.49
CA GLY A 10 -20.46 -10.51 7.31
C GLY A 10 -20.76 -12.01 7.32
N GLY A 11 -19.99 -12.83 6.59
CA GLY A 11 -20.19 -14.29 6.52
C GLY A 11 -21.48 -14.70 5.81
N ASP A 12 -22.15 -13.79 5.11
CA ASP A 12 -23.43 -14.05 4.49
C ASP A 12 -23.23 -14.83 3.19
N THR A 13 -23.87 -16.00 3.10
CA THR A 13 -23.78 -16.98 2.00
C THR A 13 -24.18 -16.45 0.61
N THR A 14 -24.55 -15.18 0.51
CA THR A 14 -24.75 -14.46 -0.76
C THR A 14 -23.50 -14.43 -1.67
N LEU A 15 -22.29 -14.55 -1.11
CA LEU A 15 -21.05 -14.63 -1.89
C LEU A 15 -20.99 -15.87 -2.81
N THR A 16 -21.59 -16.99 -2.41
CA THR A 16 -21.55 -18.24 -3.21
C THR A 16 -22.61 -18.28 -4.30
N HIS A 17 -23.65 -17.43 -4.21
CA HIS A 17 -24.78 -17.41 -5.14
C HIS A 17 -24.64 -16.39 -6.27
N ASN A 18 -23.65 -15.51 -6.24
CA ASN A 18 -23.53 -14.41 -7.19
C ASN A 18 -22.13 -14.34 -7.82
N ILE A 19 -21.91 -15.19 -8.83
CA ILE A 19 -20.66 -15.28 -9.62
C ILE A 19 -20.20 -13.90 -10.15
N ASN A 20 -21.10 -12.94 -10.31
CA ASN A 20 -20.80 -11.61 -10.83
C ASN A 20 -20.34 -10.60 -9.77
N LEU A 21 -20.49 -10.90 -8.48
CA LEU A 21 -20.13 -9.98 -7.39
C LEU A 21 -18.61 -9.74 -7.30
N PRO A 22 -17.73 -10.76 -7.40
CA PRO A 22 -16.28 -10.54 -7.45
C PRO A 22 -15.86 -9.65 -8.62
N THR A 23 -16.43 -9.87 -9.81
CA THR A 23 -16.17 -9.08 -11.00
C THR A 23 -16.65 -7.63 -10.82
N THR A 24 -17.88 -7.42 -10.34
CA THR A 24 -18.44 -6.08 -10.09
C THR A 24 -17.61 -5.28 -9.08
N LEU A 25 -17.11 -5.96 -8.04
CA LEU A 25 -16.22 -5.35 -7.05
C LEU A 25 -14.91 -4.88 -7.70
N LEU A 26 -14.28 -5.72 -8.53
CA LEU A 26 -13.06 -5.36 -9.25
C LEU A 26 -13.26 -4.18 -10.21
N PHE A 27 -14.35 -4.17 -11.00
CA PHE A 27 -14.69 -3.04 -11.87
C PHE A 27 -14.91 -1.74 -11.08
N THR A 28 -15.60 -1.83 -9.94
CA THR A 28 -15.88 -0.67 -9.09
C THR A 28 -14.60 -0.16 -8.45
N LEU A 29 -13.74 -1.06 -7.97
CA LEU A 29 -12.44 -0.74 -7.38
C LEU A 29 -11.54 -0.05 -8.41
N ARG A 30 -11.46 -0.60 -9.63
CA ARG A 30 -10.73 0.02 -10.74
C ARG A 30 -11.25 1.41 -11.06
N ALA A 31 -12.55 1.56 -11.31
CA ALA A 31 -13.13 2.85 -11.68
C ALA A 31 -12.88 3.90 -10.59
N HIS A 32 -12.92 3.49 -9.33
CA HIS A 32 -12.60 4.36 -8.20
C HIS A 32 -11.11 4.71 -8.14
N TYR A 33 -10.23 3.73 -8.33
CA TYR A 33 -8.79 3.95 -8.42
C TYR A 33 -8.41 4.90 -9.55
N ASP A 34 -8.90 4.65 -10.77
CA ASP A 34 -8.67 5.48 -11.96
C ASP A 34 -9.15 6.92 -11.71
N TRP A 35 -10.36 7.09 -11.12
CA TRP A 35 -10.90 8.40 -10.77
C TRP A 35 -10.04 9.10 -9.73
N MET A 36 -9.63 8.39 -8.66
CA MET A 36 -8.78 8.96 -7.62
C MET A 36 -7.41 9.36 -8.17
N ASN A 37 -6.84 8.58 -9.08
CA ASN A 37 -5.53 8.87 -9.66
C ASN A 37 -5.58 10.05 -10.65
N GLN A 38 -6.66 10.18 -11.43
CA GLN A 38 -6.87 11.30 -12.34
C GLN A 38 -7.14 12.62 -11.63
N ASN A 39 -7.92 12.59 -10.55
CA ASN A 39 -8.33 13.80 -9.82
C ASN A 39 -7.33 14.18 -8.72
N TYR A 40 -6.53 13.21 -8.25
CA TYR A 40 -5.55 13.38 -7.19
C TYR A 40 -4.30 12.55 -7.52
N PRO A 41 -3.49 12.92 -8.53
CA PRO A 41 -2.26 12.21 -8.85
C PRO A 41 -1.41 12.08 -7.59
N ALA A 42 -0.84 10.89 -7.32
CA ALA A 42 -0.22 10.62 -6.02
C ALA A 42 0.87 11.63 -5.69
N SER A 43 0.53 12.56 -4.81
CA SER A 43 1.44 13.54 -4.26
C SER A 43 2.21 12.92 -3.09
N ARG A 44 2.89 11.81 -3.33
CA ARG A 44 4.02 11.38 -2.48
C ARG A 44 5.34 11.37 -3.27
N THR A 45 5.44 12.20 -4.32
CA THR A 45 6.74 12.69 -4.73
C THR A 45 7.22 13.66 -3.65
N ALA A 46 8.13 13.19 -2.78
CA ALA A 46 8.94 13.99 -1.86
C ALA A 46 8.31 15.35 -1.51
N VAL A 47 7.28 15.35 -0.66
CA VAL A 47 6.62 16.60 -0.26
C VAL A 47 7.66 17.45 0.45
N ASP A 48 7.98 18.60 -0.12
CA ASP A 48 8.88 19.58 0.47
C ASP A 48 8.35 19.96 1.86
N LYS A 49 9.25 19.94 2.86
CA LYS A 49 8.92 20.07 4.29
C LYS A 49 8.12 21.32 4.64
N THR A 50 8.16 22.33 3.78
CA THR A 50 7.44 23.60 3.94
C THR A 50 5.91 23.44 3.87
N VAL A 51 5.40 22.33 3.34
CA VAL A 51 3.95 22.01 3.27
C VAL A 51 3.49 21.09 4.41
N ILE A 52 4.41 20.46 5.15
CA ILE A 52 4.09 19.45 6.18
C ILE A 52 3.46 20.08 7.44
N ASP A 53 3.76 21.35 7.72
CA ASP A 53 3.03 22.13 8.73
C ASP A 53 1.55 22.39 8.34
N ALA A 54 1.18 22.12 7.09
CA ALA A 54 -0.16 22.30 6.54
C ALA A 54 -0.87 20.98 6.16
N VAL A 55 -0.27 19.80 6.38
CA VAL A 55 -0.98 18.54 6.17
C VAL A 55 -1.99 18.38 7.30
N ALA A 56 -3.26 18.65 6.99
CA ALA A 56 -4.37 18.31 7.87
C ALA A 56 -4.47 16.78 8.00
N TRP A 57 -4.78 16.28 9.18
CA TRP A 57 -4.98 14.84 9.41
C TRP A 57 -5.97 14.22 8.40
N ASP A 58 -7.04 14.93 8.04
CA ASP A 58 -8.00 14.49 7.03
C ASP A 58 -7.36 14.26 5.64
N ASP A 59 -6.45 15.13 5.21
CA ASP A 59 -5.73 15.00 3.95
C ASP A 59 -4.76 13.82 3.99
N TRP A 60 -4.11 13.60 5.14
CA TRP A 60 -3.27 12.43 5.35
C TRP A 60 -4.07 11.13 5.31
N VAL A 61 -5.21 11.06 6.03
CA VAL A 61 -6.11 9.90 6.03
C VAL A 61 -6.59 9.58 4.62
N PHE A 62 -6.96 10.60 3.85
CA PHE A 62 -7.36 10.43 2.45
C PHE A 62 -6.23 9.85 1.59
N ASN A 63 -5.02 10.38 1.71
CA ASN A 63 -3.87 9.90 0.94
C ASN A 63 -3.45 8.47 1.34
N GLU A 64 -3.47 8.16 2.63
CA GLU A 64 -3.18 6.81 3.14
C GLU A 64 -4.25 5.80 2.68
N SER A 65 -5.53 6.20 2.71
CA SER A 65 -6.64 5.39 2.19
C SER A 65 -6.48 5.10 0.70
N LYS A 66 -6.05 6.10 -0.08
CA LYS A 66 -5.73 5.91 -1.51
C LYS A 66 -4.57 4.94 -1.71
N CYS A 67 -3.50 5.07 -0.92
CA CYS A 67 -2.35 4.17 -0.97
C CYS A 67 -2.77 2.71 -0.73
N ARG A 68 -3.51 2.46 0.36
CA ARG A 68 -4.02 1.14 0.72
C ARG A 68 -4.98 0.57 -0.33
N THR A 69 -5.82 1.42 -0.93
CA THR A 69 -6.72 1.01 -2.01
C THR A 69 -5.97 0.64 -3.29
N ALA A 70 -4.92 1.40 -3.64
CA ALA A 70 -4.05 1.10 -4.77
C ALA A 70 -3.35 -0.26 -4.57
N MET A 71 -2.74 -0.46 -3.39
CA MET A 71 -2.09 -1.71 -3.04
C MET A 71 -3.05 -2.91 -3.12
N LEU A 72 -4.27 -2.76 -2.60
CA LEU A 72 -5.28 -3.81 -2.67
C LEU A 72 -5.65 -4.14 -4.12
N TYR A 73 -5.81 -3.12 -4.98
CA TYR A 73 -6.08 -3.32 -6.40
C TYR A 73 -4.94 -4.10 -7.09
N PHE A 74 -3.68 -3.74 -6.83
CA PHE A 74 -2.53 -4.46 -7.38
C PHE A 74 -2.45 -5.90 -6.86
N MET A 75 -2.66 -6.13 -5.57
CA MET A 75 -2.67 -7.47 -5.00
C MET A 75 -3.75 -8.35 -5.61
N PHE A 76 -4.94 -7.80 -5.89
CA PHE A 76 -5.94 -8.56 -6.62
C PHE A 76 -5.49 -8.91 -8.04
N GLY A 77 -4.79 -8.02 -8.73
CA GLY A 77 -4.16 -8.33 -10.03
C GLY A 77 -3.12 -9.45 -9.97
N LEU A 78 -2.49 -9.65 -8.81
CA LEU A 78 -1.45 -10.67 -8.61
C LEU A 78 -2.03 -12.06 -8.27
N PHE A 79 -3.12 -12.13 -7.50
CA PHE A 79 -3.71 -13.41 -7.07
C PHE A 79 -4.83 -13.92 -7.97
N PHE A 80 -5.56 -13.00 -8.59
CA PHE A 80 -6.63 -13.36 -9.49
C PHE A 80 -6.09 -13.19 -10.89
N ASP A 81 -6.29 -14.23 -11.71
CA ASP A 81 -6.13 -14.10 -13.15
C ASP A 81 -7.23 -13.14 -13.64
N ILE A 82 -6.98 -11.82 -13.53
CA ILE A 82 -7.89 -10.78 -14.01
C ILE A 82 -7.76 -10.68 -15.54
N GLU A 83 -7.67 -11.82 -16.22
CA GLU A 83 -7.95 -11.98 -17.65
C GLU A 83 -9.45 -11.80 -17.97
N PHE A 84 -10.26 -11.29 -17.03
CA PHE A 84 -11.55 -10.66 -17.35
C PHE A 84 -11.35 -9.29 -18.05
N GLY A 85 -10.57 -9.24 -19.12
CA GLY A 85 -10.49 -8.11 -20.05
C GLY A 85 -10.09 -6.76 -19.42
N LEU A 86 -9.49 -6.76 -18.23
CA LEU A 86 -9.05 -5.56 -17.56
C LEU A 86 -7.52 -5.46 -17.73
N PRO A 87 -7.01 -4.57 -18.59
CA PRO A 87 -5.58 -4.31 -18.62
C PRO A 87 -5.22 -3.66 -17.28
N CYS A 88 -4.54 -4.44 -16.42
CA CYS A 88 -3.94 -4.01 -15.15
C CYS A 88 -2.49 -3.52 -15.33
N ASP A 89 -1.95 -3.68 -16.54
CA ASP A 89 -0.56 -3.36 -16.90
C ASP A 89 -0.49 -2.27 -17.99
N ARG A 90 -1.25 -1.17 -17.85
CA ARG A 90 -1.06 -0.02 -18.76
C ARG A 90 0.17 0.76 -18.31
N GLU A 91 0.92 1.31 -19.26
CA GLU A 91 2.06 2.20 -19.00
C GLU A 91 1.73 3.45 -18.13
N LEU A 92 0.43 3.74 -17.95
CA LEU A 92 -0.11 4.84 -17.13
C LEU A 92 -0.59 4.40 -15.73
N ASP A 93 -0.74 3.09 -15.50
CA ASP A 93 -1.10 2.55 -14.19
C ASP A 93 0.16 2.59 -13.29
N TYR A 94 0.03 2.87 -11.98
CA TYR A 94 1.20 2.92 -11.10
C TYR A 94 1.97 1.61 -11.19
N HIS A 95 3.28 1.67 -11.41
CA HIS A 95 4.10 0.47 -11.30
C HIS A 95 4.02 0.00 -9.83
N PRO A 96 3.65 -1.28 -9.56
CA PRO A 96 3.48 -1.75 -8.19
C PRO A 96 4.71 -1.51 -7.30
N VAL A 97 5.91 -1.53 -7.88
CA VAL A 97 7.19 -1.28 -7.19
C VAL A 97 7.33 0.15 -6.66
N ASP A 98 6.61 1.12 -7.23
CA ASP A 98 6.66 2.53 -6.84
C ASP A 98 5.62 2.91 -5.79
N VAL A 99 4.72 1.99 -5.45
CA VAL A 99 3.71 2.23 -4.42
C VAL A 99 4.37 2.20 -3.04
N ASN A 100 4.18 3.27 -2.27
CA ASN A 100 4.69 3.35 -0.91
C ASN A 100 4.02 2.29 -0.02
N LEU A 101 4.76 1.74 0.94
CA LEU A 101 4.21 0.88 1.96
C LEU A 101 3.15 1.61 2.80
N PRO A 102 2.14 0.87 3.31
CA PRO A 102 1.13 1.48 4.15
C PRO A 102 1.78 1.98 5.44
N ALA A 103 1.22 3.04 5.99
CA ALA A 103 1.69 3.64 7.22
C ALA A 103 1.63 2.64 8.40
N PRO A 104 2.54 2.78 9.38
CA PRO A 104 2.48 2.08 10.65
C PRO A 104 1.10 2.12 11.33
N LYS A 105 0.80 1.08 12.10
CA LYS A 105 -0.42 0.93 12.88
C LYS A 105 -0.71 2.12 13.80
N PRO A 106 0.24 2.68 14.57
CA PRO A 106 -0.04 3.83 15.44
C PRO A 106 -0.56 5.05 14.67
N LEU A 107 -0.03 5.26 13.46
CA LEU A 107 -0.46 6.35 12.58
C LEU A 107 -1.85 6.10 11.99
N TRP A 108 -2.11 4.87 11.53
CA TRP A 108 -3.38 4.53 10.89
C TRP A 108 -4.54 4.43 11.89
N GLU A 109 -4.28 3.95 13.10
CA GLU A 109 -5.31 3.78 14.14
C GLU A 109 -5.53 5.03 15.02
N ALA A 110 -4.78 6.10 14.76
CA ALA A 110 -5.00 7.39 15.41
C ALA A 110 -6.45 7.85 15.21
N ARG A 111 -7.10 8.27 16.30
CA ARG A 111 -8.53 8.59 16.32
C ARG A 111 -8.84 10.07 16.21
N ASP A 112 -7.81 10.90 16.33
CA ASP A 112 -7.89 12.34 16.29
C ASP A 112 -6.55 12.92 15.80
N ASP A 113 -6.63 14.16 15.28
CA ASP A 113 -5.50 14.91 14.74
C ASP A 113 -4.33 15.03 15.73
N LEU A 114 -4.62 15.16 17.04
CA LEU A 114 -3.58 15.33 18.06
C LEU A 114 -2.78 14.05 18.29
N SER A 115 -3.47 12.92 18.43
CA SER A 115 -2.85 11.58 18.54
C SER A 115 -2.08 11.23 17.26
N TRP A 116 -2.65 11.54 16.10
CA TRP A 116 -1.98 11.34 14.82
C TRP A 116 -0.70 12.17 14.70
N ARG A 117 -0.75 13.47 15.06
CA ARG A 117 0.40 14.37 14.95
C ARG A 117 1.57 13.92 15.83
N ALA A 118 1.27 13.45 17.04
CA ALA A 118 2.28 12.91 17.94
C ALA A 118 3.04 11.71 17.32
N GLU A 119 2.31 10.78 16.71
CA GLU A 119 2.92 9.63 16.03
C GLU A 119 3.60 10.04 14.71
N TYR A 120 3.03 11.01 13.98
CA TYR A 120 3.56 11.51 12.71
C TYR A 120 4.91 12.19 12.89
N ASP A 121 5.06 13.01 13.92
CA ASP A 121 6.32 13.68 14.23
C ASP A 121 7.42 12.69 14.64
N ILE A 122 7.05 11.54 15.22
CA ILE A 122 7.97 10.45 15.57
C ILE A 122 8.35 9.63 14.33
N ALA A 123 7.36 9.26 13.51
CA ALA A 123 7.52 8.35 12.38
C ALA A 123 8.16 9.01 11.16
N CYS A 124 7.79 10.26 10.85
CA CYS A 124 8.28 11.01 9.68
C CYS A 124 9.61 11.72 9.97
N HIS A 125 10.53 11.05 10.67
CA HIS A 125 11.84 11.61 10.93
C HIS A 125 12.59 11.82 9.60
N PRO A 126 13.13 13.02 9.29
CA PRO A 126 13.43 13.39 7.91
C PRO A 126 14.62 12.72 7.21
N ARG A 127 15.21 11.70 7.84
CA ARG A 127 16.45 11.08 7.36
C ARG A 127 16.19 9.88 6.48
N ASP A 128 15.05 9.24 6.64
CA ASP A 128 14.74 8.00 5.93
C ASP A 128 13.68 8.27 4.84
N PRO A 129 13.89 7.80 3.60
CA PRO A 129 12.87 7.87 2.58
C PRO A 129 11.67 6.98 2.95
N ASP A 130 10.52 7.21 2.30
CA ASP A 130 9.39 6.27 2.40
C ASP A 130 9.82 4.90 1.83
N LEU A 131 9.40 3.83 2.50
CA LEU A 131 9.55 2.47 1.96
C LEU A 131 8.54 2.25 0.84
N LYS A 132 8.95 1.52 -0.19
CA LYS A 132 8.12 1.12 -1.32
C LYS A 132 7.90 -0.39 -1.35
N TYR A 133 6.87 -0.83 -2.07
CA TYR A 133 6.64 -2.25 -2.30
C TYR A 133 7.80 -2.92 -3.04
N GLY A 134 8.46 -2.21 -3.96
CA GLY A 134 9.66 -2.68 -4.64
C GLY A 134 10.81 -3.00 -3.68
N ASP A 135 10.92 -2.29 -2.56
CA ASP A 135 11.93 -2.56 -1.53
C ASP A 135 11.70 -3.94 -0.87
N LEU A 136 10.44 -4.33 -0.66
CA LEU A 136 10.12 -5.67 -0.15
C LEU A 136 10.48 -6.75 -1.16
N LEU A 137 10.19 -6.53 -2.45
CA LEU A 137 10.54 -7.48 -3.51
C LEU A 137 12.06 -7.63 -3.64
N GLN A 138 12.81 -6.52 -3.53
CA GLN A 138 14.26 -6.53 -3.56
C GLN A 138 14.84 -7.40 -2.44
N LEU A 139 14.33 -7.28 -1.20
CA LEU A 139 14.79 -8.10 -0.08
C LEU A 139 14.39 -9.57 -0.21
N ASN A 140 13.22 -9.87 -0.78
CA ASN A 140 12.77 -11.25 -0.96
C ASN A 140 13.52 -11.99 -2.09
N GLN A 141 13.98 -11.27 -3.11
CA GLN A 141 14.69 -11.81 -4.27
C GLN A 141 16.22 -11.92 -4.06
N GLN A 142 16.74 -11.40 -2.93
CA GLN A 142 18.17 -11.50 -2.64
C GLN A 142 18.56 -12.94 -2.28
N ASP A 143 19.04 -13.65 -3.29
CA ASP A 143 19.67 -14.96 -3.14
C ASP A 143 21.09 -14.81 -2.55
N VAL A 144 21.43 -15.73 -1.64
CA VAL A 144 22.66 -15.76 -0.85
C VAL A 144 23.88 -15.97 -1.76
N GLY A 145 24.52 -14.91 -2.26
CA GLY A 145 25.77 -15.09 -3.03
C GLY A 145 26.43 -13.90 -3.72
N ALA A 146 25.81 -12.72 -3.80
CA ALA A 146 26.47 -11.57 -4.40
C ALA A 146 27.31 -10.82 -3.35
N GLU A 147 28.64 -10.85 -3.49
CA GLU A 147 29.52 -9.89 -2.82
C GLU A 147 29.18 -8.49 -3.33
N ASP A 148 28.30 -7.79 -2.60
CA ASP A 148 27.66 -6.57 -3.07
C ASP A 148 28.40 -5.32 -2.57
N GLU A 149 28.82 -4.46 -3.50
CA GLU A 149 29.40 -3.13 -3.20
C GLU A 149 28.41 -2.25 -2.39
N ASN A 150 27.12 -2.63 -2.35
CA ASN A 150 26.04 -1.96 -1.65
C ASN A 150 25.59 -2.62 -0.32
N ALA A 151 26.42 -3.49 0.28
CA ALA A 151 26.08 -4.19 1.52
C ALA A 151 25.57 -3.27 2.66
N GLU A 152 26.12 -2.05 2.80
CA GLU A 152 25.63 -1.08 3.78
C GLU A 152 24.24 -0.54 3.48
N GLU A 153 23.92 -0.27 2.21
CA GLU A 153 22.60 0.23 1.80
C GLU A 153 21.53 -0.84 1.98
N ILE A 154 21.85 -2.08 1.63
CA ILE A 154 20.99 -3.24 1.86
C ILE A 154 20.74 -3.43 3.36
N GLN A 155 21.79 -3.36 4.20
CA GLN A 155 21.61 -3.45 5.66
C GLN A 155 20.74 -2.32 6.22
N ARG A 156 20.86 -1.10 5.68
CA ARG A 156 19.96 0.01 6.06
C ARG A 156 18.52 -0.28 5.63
N LEU A 157 18.33 -0.83 4.44
CA LEU A 157 17.01 -1.21 3.96
C LEU A 157 16.38 -2.31 4.81
N VAL A 158 17.14 -3.37 5.14
CA VAL A 158 16.71 -4.46 6.04
C VAL A 158 16.22 -3.89 7.37
N ARG A 159 17.01 -3.02 8.01
CA ARG A 159 16.60 -2.40 9.29
C ARG A 159 15.33 -1.56 9.18
N ARG A 160 15.17 -0.83 8.08
CA ARG A 160 13.95 -0.01 7.83
C ARG A 160 12.73 -0.92 7.66
N VAL A 161 12.87 -2.00 6.90
CA VAL A 161 11.79 -2.99 6.69
C VAL A 161 11.47 -3.75 7.97
N GLU A 162 12.48 -4.14 8.76
CA GLU A 162 12.28 -4.75 10.09
C GLU A 162 11.50 -3.82 11.02
N LYS A 163 11.90 -2.55 11.11
CA LYS A 163 11.16 -1.56 11.89
C LYS A 163 9.71 -1.43 11.41
N TRP A 164 9.50 -1.37 10.09
CA TRP A 164 8.15 -1.31 9.55
C TRP A 164 7.34 -2.57 9.88
N HIS A 165 7.94 -3.77 9.86
CA HIS A 165 7.29 -5.01 10.30
C HIS A 165 6.90 -5.02 11.78
N GLU A 166 7.67 -4.36 12.65
CA GLU A 166 7.33 -4.25 14.09
C GLU A 166 6.08 -3.40 14.32
N GLU A 167 5.85 -2.41 13.45
CA GLU A 167 4.78 -1.42 13.61
C GLU A 167 3.62 -1.63 12.62
N MET A 168 3.65 -2.64 11.75
CA MET A 168 2.61 -2.85 10.73
C MET A 168 1.27 -3.30 11.33
N ASP A 169 0.19 -2.98 10.64
CA ASP A 169 -1.15 -3.49 10.94
C ASP A 169 -1.49 -4.75 10.12
N ASP A 170 -2.74 -5.22 10.24
CA ASP A 170 -3.21 -6.41 9.51
C ASP A 170 -3.12 -6.25 7.99
N PHE A 171 -3.25 -5.02 7.48
CA PHE A 171 -3.09 -4.74 6.06
C PHE A 171 -1.62 -4.81 5.64
N GLY A 172 -0.70 -4.26 6.45
CA GLY A 172 0.74 -4.42 6.25
C GLY A 172 1.18 -5.89 6.23
N MET A 173 0.63 -6.73 7.12
CA MET A 173 0.89 -8.18 7.09
C MET A 173 0.48 -8.82 5.76
N LEU A 174 -0.69 -8.44 5.23
CA LEU A 174 -1.14 -8.89 3.92
C LEU A 174 -0.15 -8.45 2.83
N VAL A 175 0.31 -7.19 2.86
CA VAL A 175 1.28 -6.66 1.90
C VAL A 175 2.58 -7.47 1.89
N THR A 176 3.14 -7.77 3.07
CA THR A 176 4.33 -8.62 3.21
C THR A 176 4.09 -10.02 2.69
N PHE A 177 2.93 -10.61 2.98
CA PHE A 177 2.61 -11.94 2.46
C PHE A 177 2.60 -11.94 0.93
N CYS A 178 1.99 -10.93 0.30
CA CYS A 178 1.95 -10.80 -1.15
C CYS A 178 3.36 -10.69 -1.76
N SER A 179 4.26 -9.92 -1.12
CA SER A 179 5.61 -9.73 -1.66
C SER A 179 6.45 -11.01 -1.66
N THR A 180 6.19 -11.93 -0.75
CA THR A 180 6.90 -13.23 -0.70
C THR A 180 6.42 -14.21 -1.77
N ILE A 181 5.18 -14.08 -2.25
CA ILE A 181 4.63 -14.94 -3.31
C ILE A 181 5.15 -14.54 -4.69
N ILE A 182 5.38 -13.26 -4.92
CA ILE A 182 5.92 -12.72 -6.18
C ILE A 182 7.45 -12.88 -6.25
N GLY A 183 8.10 -13.00 -5.09
CA GLY A 183 9.54 -13.17 -4.98
C GLY A 183 10.07 -14.59 -5.23
N GLN A 184 9.20 -15.57 -5.55
CA GLN A 184 9.58 -16.93 -5.98
C GLN A 184 9.58 -17.05 -7.50
#